data_AF-A0A2K9LTS5-F1
#
_entry.id   AF-A0A2K9LTS5-F1
#
_cell.length_a   1.000
_cell.length_b   1.000
_cell.length_c   1.000
_cell.angle_alpha   90.00
_cell.angle_beta   90.00
_cell.angle_gamma   90.00
#
_symmetry.space_group_name_H-M   'P 1'
#
loop_
_entity.id
_entity.type
_entity.pdbx_description
1 polymer ?
#
loop_
_entity_poly.entity_id
_entity_poly.type
_entity_poly.pdbx_seq_one_letter_code
_entity_poly.pdbx_strand_id
1 'polypeptide(L)'
;MIIITSTNMSNFPWWVILIIIFAILILYFLIPWKKIYSKNKDKSDLINEPKEYLDKNKNTNLTKNIANPQNKPMLGIYNWFGKKEALRLKTLIYVKPEEDSCELCIPFENKILSLEPYDNKYLTMSEAISKGYHHIGCKHKDLDYFPGSTKIKENRFTIKEQSEKHSIVLGLYKLENDIRNLKYEFDNVKQTDKLNYEIILKSEEIHRYCLKNNLIRNSERENPNISDLKKFS
;
A
#
# COMPACT_ATOMS: atom_id res chain seq x y z
N MET A 1 -41.56 -1.45 -23.52
CA MET A 1 -41.72 -2.88 -23.87
C MET A 1 -40.94 -3.10 -25.16
N ILE A 2 -39.71 -3.61 -25.07
CA ILE A 2 -38.81 -3.80 -26.22
C ILE A 2 -39.01 -5.24 -26.69
N ILE A 3 -39.54 -5.41 -27.90
CA ILE A 3 -39.76 -6.69 -28.55
C ILE A 3 -38.43 -7.10 -29.18
N ILE A 4 -37.76 -8.11 -28.60
CA ILE A 4 -36.60 -8.75 -29.20
C ILE A 4 -37.13 -9.72 -30.26
N THR A 5 -36.93 -9.38 -31.53
CA THR A 5 -37.22 -10.29 -32.65
C THR A 5 -36.14 -11.35 -32.72
N SER A 6 -36.52 -12.62 -32.56
CA SER A 6 -35.63 -13.75 -32.81
C SER A 6 -35.38 -13.88 -34.31
N THR A 7 -34.19 -13.48 -34.76
CA THR A 7 -33.75 -13.76 -36.12
C THR A 7 -33.52 -15.26 -36.27
N ASN A 8 -34.31 -15.91 -37.13
CA ASN A 8 -34.15 -17.29 -37.57
C ASN A 8 -32.73 -17.53 -38.11
N MET A 9 -31.89 -18.23 -37.35
CA MET A 9 -30.56 -18.69 -37.76
C MET A 9 -30.61 -20.06 -38.46
N SER A 10 -31.62 -20.33 -39.29
CA SER A 10 -31.85 -21.69 -39.82
C SER A 10 -31.05 -22.07 -41.07
N ASN A 11 -30.22 -21.19 -41.63
CA ASN A 11 -29.44 -21.47 -42.85
C ASN A 11 -27.94 -21.14 -42.71
N PHE A 12 -27.36 -21.23 -41.50
CA PHE A 12 -25.91 -21.10 -41.38
C PHE A 12 -25.24 -22.42 -41.75
N PRO A 13 -24.44 -22.46 -42.82
CA PRO A 13 -23.86 -23.72 -43.27
C PRO A 13 -22.89 -24.24 -42.21
N TRP A 14 -23.06 -25.50 -41.79
CA TRP A 14 -22.26 -26.11 -40.73
C TRP A 14 -20.74 -26.10 -41.02
N TRP A 15 -20.37 -26.11 -42.30
CA TRP A 15 -18.96 -26.00 -42.72
C TRP A 15 -18.31 -24.66 -42.36
N VAL A 16 -19.08 -23.57 -42.25
CA VAL A 16 -18.57 -22.25 -41.82
C VAL A 16 -18.15 -22.30 -40.34
N ILE A 17 -18.89 -23.02 -39.52
CA ILE A 17 -18.55 -23.23 -38.09
C ILE A 17 -17.23 -23.99 -37.99
N LEU A 18 -17.02 -25.01 -38.83
CA LEU A 18 -15.75 -25.75 -38.88
C LEU A 18 -14.57 -24.86 -39.28
N ILE A 19 -14.74 -23.96 -40.24
CA ILE A 19 -13.68 -23.02 -40.65
C ILE A 19 -13.32 -22.07 -39.50
N ILE A 20 -14.32 -21.54 -38.78
CA ILE A 20 -14.09 -20.64 -37.64
C ILE A 20 -13.34 -21.37 -36.53
N ILE A 21 -13.72 -22.61 -36.21
CA ILE A 21 -13.03 -23.43 -35.20
C ILE A 21 -11.58 -23.69 -35.63
N PHE A 22 -11.35 -24.00 -36.90
CA PHE A 22 -10.00 -24.25 -37.44
C PHE A 22 -9.12 -22.99 -37.39
N ALA A 23 -9.68 -21.82 -37.71
CA ALA A 23 -8.98 -20.54 -37.61
C ALA A 23 -8.58 -20.20 -36.16
N ILE A 24 -9.48 -20.46 -35.19
CA ILE A 24 -9.20 -20.27 -33.75
C ILE A 24 -8.08 -21.23 -33.28
N LEU A 25 -8.10 -22.48 -33.75
CA LEU A 25 -7.04 -23.45 -33.44
C LEU A 25 -5.67 -23.01 -33.97
N ILE A 26 -5.60 -22.53 -35.22
CA ILE A 26 -4.35 -22.00 -35.78
C ILE A 26 -3.85 -20.80 -34.98
N LEU A 27 -4.73 -19.85 -34.64
CA LEU A 27 -4.39 -18.70 -33.80
C LEU A 27 -3.87 -19.12 -32.43
N TYR A 28 -4.48 -20.15 -31.81
CA TYR A 28 -4.03 -20.69 -30.53
C TYR A 28 -2.59 -21.22 -30.61
N PHE A 29 -2.20 -21.89 -31.70
CA PHE A 29 -0.83 -22.39 -31.88
C PHE A 29 0.20 -21.29 -32.22
N LEU A 30 -0.22 -20.22 -32.89
CA LEU A 30 0.66 -19.08 -33.23
C LEU A 30 1.01 -18.21 -32.03
N ILE A 31 0.14 -18.13 -31.03
CA ILE A 31 0.42 -17.37 -29.81
C ILE A 31 1.52 -18.10 -29.01
N PRO A 32 2.67 -17.46 -28.72
CA PRO A 32 3.77 -18.11 -28.01
C PRO A 32 3.48 -18.18 -26.49
N TRP A 33 2.52 -19.03 -26.09
CA TRP A 33 2.06 -19.21 -24.72
C TRP A 33 3.20 -19.46 -23.72
N LYS A 34 4.28 -20.14 -24.17
CA LYS A 34 5.48 -20.40 -23.35
C LYS A 34 6.19 -19.12 -22.88
N LYS A 35 6.21 -18.06 -23.71
CA LYS A 35 6.79 -16.75 -23.33
C LYS A 35 5.87 -15.94 -22.41
N ILE A 36 4.56 -16.12 -22.52
CA ILE A 36 3.57 -15.44 -21.68
C ILE A 36 3.56 -16.07 -20.28
N TYR A 37 3.61 -17.40 -20.18
CA TYR A 37 3.64 -18.12 -18.90
C TYR A 37 4.96 -17.94 -18.13
N SER A 38 6.12 -17.84 -18.81
CA SER A 38 7.40 -17.65 -18.11
C SER A 38 7.48 -16.28 -17.39
N LYS A 39 6.94 -15.22 -18.00
CA LYS A 39 6.89 -13.88 -17.41
C LYS A 39 6.10 -13.82 -16.09
N ASN A 40 5.14 -14.71 -15.90
CA ASN A 40 4.34 -14.76 -14.68
C ASN A 40 5.03 -15.57 -13.58
N LYS A 41 5.82 -16.60 -13.91
CA LYS A 41 6.63 -17.36 -12.94
C LYS A 41 7.85 -16.59 -12.44
N ASP A 42 8.51 -15.80 -13.30
CA ASP A 42 9.65 -14.98 -12.88
C ASP A 42 9.28 -13.96 -11.79
N LYS A 43 8.00 -13.55 -11.70
CA LYS A 43 7.50 -12.65 -10.65
C LYS A 43 7.20 -13.34 -9.32
N SER A 44 6.88 -14.64 -9.32
CA SER A 44 6.65 -15.40 -8.09
C SER A 44 7.95 -15.92 -7.48
N ASP A 45 8.91 -16.29 -8.33
CA ASP A 45 10.15 -16.96 -7.88
C ASP A 45 11.22 -15.98 -7.39
N LEU A 46 11.10 -14.68 -7.70
CA LEU A 46 11.94 -13.61 -7.13
C LEU A 46 11.64 -13.31 -5.66
N ILE A 47 10.64 -13.98 -5.05
CA ILE A 47 10.21 -13.71 -3.67
C ILE A 47 10.99 -14.54 -2.64
N ASN A 48 11.69 -15.63 -2.99
CA ASN A 48 12.20 -16.54 -1.93
C ASN A 48 13.50 -17.34 -2.18
N GLU A 49 14.41 -16.91 -3.04
CA GLU A 49 15.75 -17.55 -3.05
C GLU A 49 16.88 -16.52 -2.93
N PRO A 50 17.57 -16.44 -1.76
CA PRO A 50 18.82 -15.74 -1.68
C PRO A 50 19.86 -16.56 -2.47
N LYS A 51 20.23 -16.08 -3.66
CA LYS A 51 21.44 -16.58 -4.32
C LYS A 51 22.63 -16.08 -3.50
N GLU A 52 23.25 -17.01 -2.77
CA GLU A 52 24.55 -16.83 -2.13
C GLU A 52 25.54 -16.29 -3.16
N TYR A 53 25.95 -15.04 -2.97
CA TYR A 53 27.22 -14.56 -3.46
C TYR A 53 28.06 -14.23 -2.25
N LEU A 54 28.89 -15.21 -1.88
CA LEU A 54 30.16 -14.95 -1.24
C LEU A 54 30.94 -14.03 -2.17
N ASP A 55 31.26 -12.82 -1.72
CA ASP A 55 32.59 -12.30 -1.98
C ASP A 55 33.12 -11.48 -0.81
N LYS A 56 34.24 -12.00 -0.31
CA LYS A 56 35.08 -11.50 0.76
C LYS A 56 35.84 -10.27 0.25
N ASN A 57 36.05 -9.31 1.16
CA ASN A 57 36.95 -8.15 1.02
C ASN A 57 36.48 -6.97 0.15
N LYS A 58 35.92 -5.95 0.80
CA LYS A 58 36.58 -4.63 0.77
C LYS A 58 36.17 -3.75 1.96
N ASN A 59 37.21 -3.18 2.54
CA ASN A 59 37.25 -2.44 3.79
C ASN A 59 36.34 -1.20 3.80
N THR A 60 35.67 -1.05 4.93
CA THR A 60 35.57 0.19 5.72
C THR A 60 36.31 1.40 5.16
N ASN A 61 35.57 2.45 4.77
CA ASN A 61 35.57 3.75 5.45
C ASN A 61 34.70 4.77 4.69
N LEU A 62 33.86 5.47 5.46
CA LEU A 62 33.27 6.79 5.26
C LEU A 62 33.68 7.55 3.98
N THR A 63 32.72 8.21 3.31
CA THR A 63 32.55 9.67 3.47
C THR A 63 31.32 10.25 2.75
N LYS A 64 30.54 10.99 3.55
CA LYS A 64 29.73 12.20 3.32
C LYS A 64 29.54 12.72 1.88
N ASN A 65 28.26 12.99 1.60
CA ASN A 65 27.69 13.79 0.51
C ASN A 65 28.41 15.13 0.23
N ILE A 66 28.79 15.37 -1.03
CA ILE A 66 28.74 16.69 -1.69
C ILE A 66 28.33 16.45 -3.16
N ALA A 67 27.15 16.90 -3.56
CA ALA A 67 26.74 16.89 -4.96
C ALA A 67 27.51 17.98 -5.72
N ASN A 68 28.47 17.60 -6.56
CA ASN A 68 29.22 18.52 -7.41
C ASN A 68 28.50 18.73 -8.76
N PRO A 69 28.11 19.95 -9.15
CA PRO A 69 27.40 20.23 -10.40
C PRO A 69 28.27 20.12 -11.67
N GLN A 70 29.55 19.73 -11.56
CA GLN A 70 30.46 19.59 -12.71
C GLN A 70 30.52 18.18 -13.33
N ASN A 71 29.69 17.23 -12.89
CA ASN A 71 29.59 15.91 -13.52
C ASN A 71 28.84 16.00 -14.86
N LYS A 72 29.52 16.52 -15.90
CA LYS A 72 29.11 16.27 -17.29
C LYS A 72 29.23 14.76 -17.53
N PRO A 73 28.22 14.11 -18.15
CA PRO A 73 28.31 12.69 -18.44
C PRO A 73 29.52 12.48 -19.36
N MET A 74 30.49 11.66 -18.92
CA MET A 74 31.50 11.14 -19.83
C MET A 74 30.75 10.46 -20.97
N LEU A 75 30.94 10.97 -22.19
CA LEU A 75 30.61 10.27 -23.42
C LEU A 75 31.52 9.04 -23.52
N GLY A 76 31.18 8.03 -22.72
CA GLY A 76 31.80 6.72 -22.69
C GLY A 76 31.21 5.87 -23.80
N ILE A 77 32.08 5.57 -24.75
CA ILE A 77 31.90 4.66 -25.87
C ILE A 77 31.48 3.26 -25.31
N TYR A 78 30.54 2.61 -26.01
CA TYR A 78 30.02 1.24 -25.81
C TYR A 78 28.85 1.03 -24.82
N ASN A 79 27.65 1.27 -25.33
CA ASN A 79 26.44 0.51 -24.97
C ASN A 79 25.62 0.21 -26.25
N TRP A 80 26.25 -0.40 -27.26
CA TRP A 80 25.58 -0.71 -28.54
C TRP A 80 24.86 -2.08 -28.50
N PHE A 81 25.33 -3.05 -27.72
CA PHE A 81 24.74 -4.42 -27.67
C PHE A 81 24.52 -4.95 -26.24
N GLY A 82 24.20 -4.07 -25.29
CA GLY A 82 23.69 -4.44 -23.98
C GLY A 82 22.50 -3.53 -23.68
N LYS A 83 21.42 -4.08 -23.12
CA LYS A 83 20.24 -3.29 -22.72
C LYS A 83 20.71 -2.05 -21.97
N LYS A 84 20.44 -0.87 -22.53
CA LYS A 84 20.80 0.46 -22.02
C LYS A 84 20.00 0.83 -20.76
N GLU A 85 19.92 -0.06 -19.79
CA GLU A 85 19.66 0.38 -18.43
C GLU A 85 21.01 0.90 -17.93
N ALA A 86 21.35 2.14 -18.32
CA ALA A 86 22.29 2.92 -17.53
C ALA A 86 21.86 2.75 -16.06
N LEU A 87 22.82 2.50 -15.17
CA LEU A 87 22.61 2.32 -13.72
C LEU A 87 21.93 3.56 -13.14
N ARG A 88 20.63 3.73 -13.41
CA ARG A 88 19.76 4.70 -12.77
C ARG A 88 19.51 4.10 -11.41
N LEU A 89 20.10 4.74 -10.41
CA LEU A 89 19.80 4.43 -9.03
C LEU A 89 18.30 4.68 -8.83
N LYS A 90 17.55 3.59 -8.73
CA LYS A 90 16.11 3.64 -8.45
C LYS A 90 15.94 3.97 -6.98
N THR A 91 15.10 4.95 -6.68
CA THR A 91 14.71 5.22 -5.30
C THR A 91 13.60 4.26 -4.90
N LEU A 92 13.93 3.35 -3.98
CA LEU A 92 13.03 2.34 -3.45
C LEU A 92 12.76 2.62 -1.98
N ILE A 93 11.54 2.31 -1.56
CA ILE A 93 11.12 2.38 -0.17
C ILE A 93 10.58 1.01 0.27
N TYR A 94 10.70 0.71 1.54
CA TYR A 94 10.14 -0.46 2.19
C TYR A 94 9.06 0.01 3.15
N VAL A 95 7.85 -0.54 2.99
CA VAL A 95 6.73 -0.26 3.87
C VAL A 95 6.86 -1.13 5.11
N LYS A 96 7.26 -0.50 6.22
CA LYS A 96 7.41 -1.19 7.49
C LYS A 96 6.01 -1.59 8.01
N PRO A 97 5.79 -2.86 8.37
CA PRO A 97 4.58 -3.27 9.07
C PRO A 97 4.46 -2.54 10.40
N GLU A 98 3.26 -2.07 10.69
CA GLU A 98 2.92 -1.45 11.97
C GLU A 98 1.70 -2.16 12.54
N GLU A 99 1.50 -2.04 13.84
CA GLU A 99 0.28 -2.52 14.48
C GLU A 99 -0.89 -1.57 14.16
N ASP A 100 -2.14 -2.07 14.21
CA ASP A 100 -3.33 -1.23 13.97
C ASP A 100 -3.36 -0.62 12.55
N SER A 101 -2.96 -1.42 11.57
CA SER A 101 -3.13 -1.06 10.16
C SER A 101 -4.54 -1.36 9.68
N CYS A 102 -5.07 -0.47 8.86
CA CYS A 102 -6.38 -0.68 8.23
C CYS A 102 -6.30 -1.66 7.06
N GLU A 103 -7.46 -2.15 6.63
CA GLU A 103 -7.60 -3.09 5.51
C GLU A 103 -7.05 -2.57 4.18
N LEU A 104 -7.03 -1.24 3.98
CA LEU A 104 -6.48 -0.61 2.78
C LEU A 104 -4.95 -0.65 2.78
N CYS A 105 -4.32 -0.58 3.95
CA CYS A 105 -2.86 -0.46 4.06
C CYS A 105 -2.14 -1.79 4.27
N ILE A 106 -2.78 -2.76 4.95
CA ILE A 106 -2.23 -4.11 5.19
C ILE A 106 -1.66 -4.74 3.90
N PRO A 107 -2.29 -4.64 2.71
CA PRO A 107 -1.75 -5.21 1.48
C PRO A 107 -0.40 -4.65 1.05
N PHE A 108 0.04 -3.49 1.56
CA PHE A 108 1.31 -2.86 1.20
C PHE A 108 2.42 -3.13 2.21
N GLU A 109 2.10 -3.65 3.40
CA GLU A 109 3.09 -3.99 4.40
C GLU A 109 4.08 -5.03 3.92
N ASN A 110 5.34 -4.89 4.34
CA ASN A 110 6.46 -5.71 3.91
C ASN A 110 6.76 -5.68 2.40
N LYS A 111 6.18 -4.74 1.65
CA LYS A 111 6.48 -4.57 0.24
C LYS A 111 7.51 -3.49 0.02
N ILE A 112 8.26 -3.65 -1.07
CA ILE A 112 9.14 -2.63 -1.60
C ILE A 112 8.37 -1.88 -2.69
N LEU A 113 8.27 -0.57 -2.55
CA LEU A 113 7.66 0.31 -3.53
C LEU A 113 8.74 1.13 -4.26
N SER A 114 8.50 1.44 -5.52
CA SER A 114 9.32 2.35 -6.31
C SER A 114 8.74 3.75 -6.26
N LEU A 115 9.57 4.76 -6.02
CA LEU A 115 9.15 6.17 -6.13
C LEU A 115 9.16 6.67 -7.59
N GLU A 116 9.65 5.85 -8.52
CA GLU A 116 9.59 6.17 -9.94
C GLU A 116 8.14 6.09 -10.45
N PRO A 117 7.74 6.95 -11.41
CA PRO A 117 6.37 6.98 -11.93
C PRO A 117 6.00 5.71 -12.71
N TYR A 118 7.01 5.02 -13.26
CA TYR A 118 6.84 3.78 -13.99
C TYR A 118 7.95 2.81 -13.59
N ASP A 119 7.59 1.65 -13.03
CA ASP A 119 8.51 0.57 -12.75
C ASP A 119 7.89 -0.78 -13.11
N ASN A 120 8.61 -1.58 -13.89
CA ASN A 120 8.13 -2.89 -14.31
C ASN A 120 8.43 -3.99 -13.28
N LYS A 121 9.31 -3.71 -12.31
CA LYS A 121 9.81 -4.67 -11.32
C LYS A 121 9.12 -4.53 -9.98
N TYR A 122 8.87 -3.30 -9.54
CA TYR A 122 8.27 -3.01 -8.23
C TYR A 122 6.93 -2.29 -8.42
N LEU A 123 6.02 -2.45 -7.46
CA LEU A 123 4.81 -1.63 -7.39
C LEU A 123 5.24 -0.18 -7.17
N THR A 124 4.68 0.76 -7.92
CA THR A 124 5.00 2.18 -7.74
C THR A 124 4.24 2.77 -6.56
N MET A 125 4.79 3.81 -5.95
CA MET A 125 4.11 4.58 -4.89
C MET A 125 2.78 5.15 -5.40
N SER A 126 2.75 5.65 -6.64
CA SER A 126 1.52 6.18 -7.24
C SER A 126 0.42 5.12 -7.36
N GLU A 127 0.77 3.90 -7.76
CA GLU A 127 -0.19 2.78 -7.80
C GLU A 127 -0.66 2.37 -6.41
N ALA A 128 0.23 2.34 -5.42
CA ALA A 128 -0.14 2.04 -4.03
C ALA A 128 -1.13 3.09 -3.49
N ILE A 129 -0.85 4.38 -3.68
CA ILE A 129 -1.72 5.49 -3.26
C ILE A 129 -3.08 5.40 -3.95
N SER A 130 -3.11 5.10 -5.27
CA SER A 130 -4.37 4.93 -6.01
C SER A 130 -5.26 3.80 -5.47
N LYS A 131 -4.66 2.85 -4.74
CA LYS A 131 -5.33 1.72 -4.11
C LYS A 131 -5.62 1.96 -2.62
N GLY A 132 -5.38 3.17 -2.11
CA GLY A 132 -5.71 3.58 -0.75
C GLY A 132 -4.53 3.63 0.22
N TYR A 133 -3.30 3.39 -0.22
CA TYR A 133 -2.12 3.63 0.61
C TYR A 133 -1.95 5.13 0.93
N HIS A 134 -1.43 5.47 2.11
CA HIS A 134 -1.31 6.86 2.59
C HIS A 134 -2.65 7.63 2.66
N HIS A 135 -3.76 6.95 2.95
CA HIS A 135 -5.00 7.64 3.27
C HIS A 135 -4.89 8.44 4.58
N ILE A 136 -5.85 9.31 4.84
CA ILE A 136 -5.91 10.09 6.09
C ILE A 136 -5.96 9.14 7.29
N GLY A 137 -5.03 9.30 8.22
CA GLY A 137 -4.88 8.44 9.40
C GLY A 137 -4.11 7.14 9.19
N CYS A 138 -3.47 6.96 8.03
CA CYS A 138 -2.47 5.93 7.84
C CYS A 138 -1.27 6.15 8.78
N LYS A 139 -0.82 5.09 9.45
CA LYS A 139 0.30 5.13 10.41
C LYS A 139 1.59 4.50 9.88
N HIS A 140 1.58 4.05 8.63
CA HIS A 140 2.72 3.36 8.04
C HIS A 140 3.94 4.26 7.95
N LYS A 141 5.10 3.62 8.07
CA LYS A 141 6.40 4.26 7.93
C LYS A 141 7.10 3.72 6.70
N ASP A 142 7.39 4.62 5.79
CA ASP A 142 8.26 4.36 4.65
C ASP A 142 9.71 4.47 5.07
N LEU A 143 10.47 3.41 4.84
CA LEU A 143 11.90 3.38 5.09
C LEU A 143 12.64 3.28 3.77
N ASP A 144 13.74 4.00 3.62
CA ASP A 144 14.59 3.85 2.44
C ASP A 144 15.07 2.39 2.29
N TYR A 145 14.90 1.85 1.09
CA TYR A 145 15.30 0.49 0.77
C TYR A 145 16.50 0.47 -0.17
N PHE A 146 17.61 -0.08 0.32
CA PHE A 146 18.84 -0.28 -0.43
C PHE A 146 19.00 -1.77 -0.75
N PRO A 147 18.88 -2.18 -2.03
CA PRO A 147 19.03 -3.58 -2.42
C PRO A 147 20.33 -4.19 -1.89
N GLY A 148 20.23 -5.34 -1.23
CA GLY A 148 21.36 -6.06 -0.64
C GLY A 148 21.89 -5.51 0.70
N SER A 149 21.45 -4.32 1.12
CA SER A 149 21.87 -3.70 2.39
C SER A 149 20.75 -3.64 3.43
N THR A 150 19.52 -3.31 3.00
CA THR A 150 18.38 -3.22 3.92
C THR A 150 17.87 -4.62 4.28
N LYS A 151 17.84 -4.93 5.59
CA LYS A 151 17.27 -6.17 6.12
C LYS A 151 15.78 -6.01 6.38
N ILE A 152 14.95 -6.71 5.62
CA ILE A 152 13.50 -6.76 5.83
C ILE A 152 13.22 -7.72 6.99
N LYS A 153 12.42 -7.27 7.96
CA LYS A 153 11.97 -8.12 9.06
C LYS A 153 10.75 -8.93 8.59
N GLU A 154 10.62 -10.13 9.12
CA GLU A 154 9.43 -10.96 8.87
C GLU A 154 8.16 -10.28 9.40
N ASN A 155 7.03 -10.54 8.72
CA ASN A 155 5.75 -10.05 9.20
C ASN A 155 5.42 -10.71 10.53
N ARG A 156 5.18 -9.90 11.56
CA ARG A 156 4.82 -10.38 12.90
C ARG A 156 3.32 -10.43 13.13
N PHE A 157 2.52 -9.78 12.27
CA PHE A 157 1.10 -9.58 12.50
C PHE A 157 0.29 -10.30 11.45
N THR A 158 -0.67 -11.12 11.88
CA THR A 158 -1.66 -11.69 10.98
C THR A 158 -2.67 -10.62 10.56
N ILE A 159 -3.26 -10.78 9.38
CA ILE A 159 -4.28 -9.85 8.87
C ILE A 159 -5.43 -9.71 9.88
N LYS A 160 -5.85 -10.83 10.49
CA LYS A 160 -6.93 -10.86 11.48
C LYS A 160 -6.60 -10.04 12.72
N GLU A 161 -5.40 -10.21 13.30
CA GLU A 161 -4.96 -9.44 14.47
C GLU A 161 -4.91 -7.94 14.16
N GLN A 162 -4.45 -7.57 12.96
CA GLN A 162 -4.40 -6.17 12.55
C GLN A 162 -5.81 -5.57 12.42
N SER A 163 -6.73 -6.26 11.74
CA SER A 163 -8.12 -5.83 11.61
C SER A 163 -8.84 -5.71 12.96
N GLU A 164 -8.63 -6.67 13.87
CA GLU A 164 -9.21 -6.64 15.22
C GLU A 164 -8.69 -5.45 16.03
N LYS A 165 -7.37 -5.24 16.02
CA LYS A 165 -6.74 -4.11 16.71
C LYS A 165 -7.19 -2.78 16.12
N HIS A 166 -7.34 -2.71 14.80
CA HIS A 166 -7.82 -1.54 14.11
C HIS A 166 -9.26 -1.18 14.49
N SER A 167 -10.14 -2.18 14.56
CA SER A 167 -11.52 -2.01 15.02
C SER A 167 -11.60 -1.43 16.44
N ILE A 168 -10.72 -1.90 17.34
CA ILE A 168 -10.61 -1.37 18.71
C ILE A 168 -10.21 0.11 18.70
N VAL A 169 -9.24 0.50 17.87
CA VAL A 169 -8.80 1.90 17.80
C VAL A 169 -9.87 2.80 17.15
N LEU A 170 -10.57 2.32 16.13
CA LEU A 170 -11.73 3.03 15.55
C LEU A 170 -12.85 3.22 16.59
N GLY A 171 -13.07 2.23 17.46
CA GLY A 171 -14.00 2.34 18.58
C GLY A 171 -13.64 3.50 19.52
N LEU A 172 -12.36 3.65 19.86
CA LEU A 172 -11.88 4.79 20.65
C LEU A 172 -12.09 6.12 19.92
N TYR A 173 -11.74 6.22 18.63
CA TYR A 173 -11.94 7.44 17.85
C TYR A 173 -13.40 7.88 17.80
N LYS A 174 -14.34 6.93 17.78
CA LYS A 174 -15.77 7.22 17.86
C LYS A 174 -16.13 7.88 19.18
N LEU A 175 -15.70 7.32 20.31
CA LEU A 175 -15.95 7.89 21.64
C LEU A 175 -15.31 9.28 21.79
N GLU A 176 -14.08 9.47 21.28
CA GLU A 176 -13.40 10.77 21.25
C GLU A 176 -14.14 11.79 20.36
N ASN A 177 -14.80 11.35 19.30
CA ASN A 177 -15.66 12.20 18.49
C ASN A 177 -16.94 12.59 19.23
N ASP A 178 -17.57 11.65 19.92
CA ASP A 178 -18.79 11.90 20.70
C ASP A 178 -18.52 12.93 21.81
N ILE A 179 -17.43 12.80 22.57
CA ILE A 179 -17.08 13.76 23.62
C ILE A 179 -16.73 15.14 23.05
N ARG A 180 -16.08 15.23 21.87
CA ARG A 180 -15.86 16.50 21.18
C ARG A 180 -17.15 17.20 20.84
N ASN A 181 -18.13 16.46 20.30
CA ASN A 181 -19.42 17.03 19.95
C ASN A 181 -20.13 17.58 21.19
N LEU A 182 -20.10 16.85 22.32
CA LEU A 182 -20.66 17.31 23.59
C LEU A 182 -19.95 18.57 24.10
N LYS A 183 -18.61 18.61 24.07
CA LYS A 183 -17.82 19.80 24.46
C LYS A 183 -18.11 20.99 23.55
N TYR A 184 -18.21 20.76 22.24
CA TYR A 184 -18.58 21.79 21.27
C TYR A 184 -19.98 22.37 21.56
N GLU A 185 -20.97 21.52 21.83
CA GLU A 185 -22.32 21.95 22.18
C GLU A 185 -22.34 22.72 23.50
N PHE A 186 -21.54 22.30 24.48
CA PHE A 186 -21.41 22.97 25.76
C PHE A 186 -20.83 24.38 25.60
N ASP A 187 -19.79 24.51 24.78
CA ASP A 187 -19.09 25.78 24.56
C ASP A 187 -19.92 26.77 23.71
N ASN A 188 -20.72 26.29 22.75
CA ASN A 188 -21.34 27.14 21.72
C ASN A 188 -22.87 27.26 21.80
N VAL A 189 -23.56 26.29 22.39
CA VAL A 189 -25.04 26.23 22.34
C VAL A 189 -25.64 26.44 23.72
N LYS A 190 -25.33 25.56 24.68
CA LYS A 190 -25.96 25.55 26.01
C LYS A 190 -25.02 25.02 27.10
N GLN A 191 -24.62 25.90 28.01
CA GLN A 191 -23.95 25.50 29.25
C GLN A 191 -24.99 25.05 30.27
N THR A 192 -25.30 23.74 30.27
CA THR A 192 -26.25 23.14 31.22
C THR A 192 -25.55 22.08 32.05
N ASP A 193 -25.98 21.94 33.31
CA ASP A 193 -25.47 20.90 34.22
C ASP A 193 -25.67 19.50 33.65
N LYS A 194 -26.77 19.29 32.92
CA LYS A 194 -27.06 18.04 32.22
C LYS A 194 -25.95 17.70 31.21
N LEU A 195 -25.57 18.66 30.36
CA LEU A 195 -24.56 18.44 29.34
C LEU A 195 -23.16 18.24 29.95
N ASN A 196 -22.83 18.98 31.01
CA ASN A 196 -21.59 18.77 31.76
C ASN A 196 -21.54 17.35 32.37
N TYR A 197 -22.64 16.88 32.93
CA TYR A 197 -22.76 15.50 33.43
C TYR A 197 -22.58 14.46 32.32
N GLU A 198 -23.15 14.68 31.14
CA GLU A 198 -22.95 13.81 29.97
C GLU A 198 -21.48 13.77 29.50
N ILE A 199 -20.77 14.90 29.53
CA ILE A 199 -19.32 14.96 29.24
C ILE A 199 -18.53 14.12 30.24
N ILE A 200 -18.85 14.22 31.54
CA ILE A 200 -18.20 13.42 32.59
C ILE A 200 -18.44 11.92 32.36
N LEU A 201 -19.70 11.52 32.11
CA LEU A 201 -20.04 10.12 31.83
C LEU A 201 -19.29 9.58 30.60
N LYS A 202 -19.20 10.38 29.53
CA LYS A 202 -18.48 9.99 28.31
C LYS A 202 -16.97 9.90 28.55
N SER A 203 -16.41 10.79 29.37
CA SER A 203 -15.00 10.74 29.79
C SER A 203 -14.69 9.44 30.55
N GLU A 204 -15.56 9.02 31.47
CA GLU A 204 -15.44 7.75 32.19
C GLU A 204 -15.63 6.53 31.29
N GLU A 205 -16.52 6.61 30.30
CA GLU A 205 -16.67 5.59 29.27
C GLU A 205 -15.38 5.41 28.46
N ILE A 206 -14.75 6.50 28.00
CA ILE A 206 -13.45 6.47 27.31
C ILE A 206 -12.37 5.85 28.20
N HIS A 207 -12.31 6.26 29.47
CA HIS A 207 -11.32 5.72 30.41
C HIS A 207 -11.47 4.20 30.59
N ARG A 208 -12.69 3.72 30.83
CA ARG A 208 -12.98 2.28 30.92
C ARG A 208 -12.68 1.54 29.62
N TYR A 209 -12.97 2.14 28.48
CA TYR A 209 -12.65 1.56 27.16
C TYR A 209 -11.14 1.41 26.96
N CYS A 210 -10.37 2.43 27.35
CA CYS A 210 -8.90 2.41 27.28
C CYS A 210 -8.30 1.35 28.20
N LEU A 211 -8.77 1.26 29.45
CA LEU A 211 -8.32 0.22 30.39
C LEU A 211 -8.61 -1.20 29.89
N LYS A 212 -9.84 -1.43 29.38
CA LYS A 212 -10.25 -2.74 28.86
C LYS A 212 -9.40 -3.21 27.69
N ASN A 213 -8.98 -2.29 26.82
CA ASN A 213 -8.29 -2.60 25.57
C ASN A 213 -6.78 -2.27 25.62
N ASN A 214 -6.24 -1.91 26.79
CA ASN A 214 -4.85 -1.49 26.97
C ASN A 214 -4.42 -0.36 26.01
N LEU A 215 -5.27 0.65 25.83
CA LEU A 215 -5.00 1.83 25.02
C LEU A 215 -4.59 3.02 25.90
N ILE A 216 -3.81 3.93 25.32
CA ILE A 216 -3.45 5.21 25.95
C ILE A 216 -4.45 6.27 25.48
N ARG A 217 -5.16 6.87 26.42
CA ARG A 217 -6.09 7.98 26.14
C ARG A 217 -5.30 9.22 25.72
N ASN A 218 -5.73 9.88 24.64
CA ASN A 218 -5.18 11.17 24.22
C ASN A 218 -6.23 12.28 24.38
N SER A 219 -6.15 13.02 25.49
CA SER A 219 -7.10 14.10 25.79
C SER A 219 -7.04 15.27 24.82
N GLU A 220 -5.93 15.47 24.08
CA GLU A 220 -5.84 16.53 23.07
C GLU A 220 -6.82 16.30 21.92
N ARG A 221 -7.07 15.02 21.57
CA ARG A 221 -8.02 14.63 20.51
C ARG A 221 -9.46 14.93 20.87
N GLU A 222 -9.74 15.17 22.14
CA GLU A 222 -11.07 15.53 22.63
C GLU A 222 -11.36 17.04 22.52
N ASN A 223 -10.39 17.84 22.07
CA ASN A 223 -10.59 19.27 21.85
C ASN A 223 -11.53 19.50 20.64
N PRO A 224 -12.64 20.23 20.79
CA PRO A 224 -13.54 20.57 19.68
C PRO A 224 -12.86 21.22 18.48
N ASN A 225 -11.80 21.99 18.72
CA ASN A 225 -11.10 22.79 17.72
C ASN A 225 -9.85 22.09 17.15
N ILE A 226 -9.68 20.78 17.37
CA ILE A 226 -8.55 20.04 16.81
C ILE A 226 -8.67 19.91 15.28
N SER A 227 -7.57 20.10 14.57
CA SER A 227 -7.54 19.88 13.12
C SER A 227 -7.62 18.39 12.77
N ASP A 228 -8.17 18.07 11.59
CA ASP A 228 -8.28 16.69 11.13
C ASP A 228 -6.93 15.97 11.05
N LEU A 229 -5.86 16.65 10.65
CA LEU A 229 -4.51 16.06 10.65
C LEU A 229 -4.06 15.64 12.05
N LYS A 230 -4.33 16.47 13.07
CA LYS A 230 -3.95 16.18 14.46
C LYS A 230 -4.85 15.12 15.11
N LYS A 231 -6.08 14.96 14.61
CA LYS A 231 -7.04 13.94 15.07
C LYS A 231 -6.52 12.52 14.84
N PHE A 232 -5.76 12.31 13.77
CA PHE A 232 -5.30 10.98 13.38
C PHE A 232 -3.77 10.77 13.50
N SER A 233 -3.02 11.80 13.90
CA SER A 233 -1.58 11.72 14.21
C SER A 233 -1.30 11.21 15.61
#